data_AF-Q54VY1-F1
#
_entry.id   AF-Q54VY1-F1
#
_cell.length_a   1.000
_cell.length_b   1.000
_cell.length_c   1.000
_cell.angle_alpha   90.00
_cell.angle_beta   90.00
_cell.angle_gamma   90.00
#
_symmetry.space_group_name_H-M   'P 1'
#
loop_
_entity.id
_entity.type
_entity.pdbx_description
1 polymer ?
#
loop_
_entity_poly.entity_id
_entity_poly.type
_entity_poly.pdbx_seq_one_letter_code
_entity_poly.pdbx_strand_id
1 'polypeptide(L)'
;MNSAVNLRNSNSGININELKKLNLNSSSNSINSGSSNGSNNQQQQIGYTIDNVVTRGNEFKYTFSLPSREQILNLKQGDLVKLIFSEGNQAERMFVEIIDLCLYDSNNDIASSNSCGQSLKQGIEIFHGSNNNNNNNNGDEENENGSSSSSSSKNIHKDEKNKLVNSQSNNGSGGGLRSPNSSNNNMDEFSYNSIKFTGLLDNNPYQLKSLKLGDRIEFFDYNILSIYNQPNQLYHPDLDCVPGSIKQLFDQLCLVSNRILVDKEHIGYIFRENGTFPNDSGWRIFAGDEADDYMNKKENYQLVSLASVLNIDDSILLLLGSSIDHHFEFDDESNQWKELVEK
;
A
#
# COMPACT_ATOMS: atom_id res chain seq x y z
N MET A 1 -33.53 -8.82 -13.59
CA MET A 1 -34.46 -7.68 -13.78
C MET A 1 -35.52 -7.50 -12.67
N ASN A 2 -35.58 -8.34 -11.60
CA ASN A 2 -36.54 -8.17 -10.50
C ASN A 2 -35.92 -8.11 -9.08
N SER A 3 -34.58 -8.11 -8.92
CA SER A 3 -33.93 -8.10 -7.59
C SER A 3 -33.59 -6.71 -7.06
N ALA A 4 -33.17 -5.77 -7.93
CA ALA A 4 -32.72 -4.42 -7.49
C ALA A 4 -33.84 -3.50 -6.96
N VAL A 5 -35.12 -3.82 -7.17
CA VAL A 5 -36.25 -2.95 -6.77
C VAL A 5 -36.64 -3.13 -5.30
N ASN A 6 -36.33 -4.26 -4.65
CA ASN A 6 -36.72 -4.52 -3.25
C ASN A 6 -35.83 -3.80 -2.22
N LEU A 7 -34.63 -3.36 -2.60
CA LEU A 7 -33.69 -2.65 -1.71
C LEU A 7 -34.18 -1.23 -1.33
N ARG A 8 -35.17 -0.68 -2.04
CA ARG A 8 -35.67 0.69 -1.83
C ARG A 8 -36.57 0.86 -0.60
N ASN A 9 -37.08 -0.23 0.00
CA ASN A 9 -38.16 -0.15 1.01
C ASN A 9 -37.81 -0.68 2.41
N SER A 10 -36.57 -1.10 2.67
CA SER A 10 -36.14 -1.61 3.99
C SER A 10 -35.25 -0.61 4.73
N ASN A 11 -35.73 0.62 4.92
CA ASN A 11 -35.15 1.59 5.85
C ASN A 11 -35.48 1.20 7.30
N SER A 12 -34.85 0.16 7.82
CA SER A 12 -34.75 -0.09 9.26
C SER A 12 -33.34 0.26 9.73
N GLY A 13 -33.16 1.51 10.18
CA GLY A 13 -31.89 2.05 10.65
C GLY A 13 -31.24 1.16 11.71
N ILE A 14 -30.01 0.73 11.44
CA ILE A 14 -29.18 -0.03 12.38
C ILE A 14 -28.73 0.93 13.50
N ASN A 15 -29.01 0.54 14.76
CA ASN A 15 -28.67 1.34 15.94
C ASN A 15 -27.14 1.41 16.16
N ILE A 16 -26.61 2.63 16.03
CA ILE A 16 -25.18 3.02 16.10
C ILE A 16 -24.43 2.47 17.34
N ASN A 17 -25.13 2.18 18.45
CA ASN A 17 -24.49 1.73 19.68
C ASN A 17 -24.13 0.22 19.70
N GLU A 18 -24.69 -0.59 18.80
CA GLU A 18 -24.36 -2.02 18.73
C GLU A 18 -23.14 -2.31 17.85
N LEU A 19 -22.91 -1.51 16.80
CA LEU A 19 -21.84 -1.72 15.83
C LEU A 19 -20.43 -1.54 16.42
N LYS A 20 -20.28 -0.72 17.47
CA LYS A 20 -19.00 -0.54 18.18
C LYS A 20 -18.51 -1.78 18.95
N LYS A 21 -19.38 -2.77 19.21
CA LYS A 21 -19.01 -3.97 19.99
C LYS A 21 -18.44 -5.10 19.13
N LEU A 22 -18.63 -5.07 17.81
CA LEU A 22 -18.25 -6.18 16.94
C LEU A 22 -16.80 -6.10 16.43
N ASN A 23 -16.18 -4.91 16.41
CA ASN A 23 -14.86 -4.70 15.79
C ASN A 23 -13.65 -4.87 16.74
N LEU A 24 -13.81 -5.59 17.86
CA LEU A 24 -12.74 -5.82 18.86
C LEU A 24 -12.31 -7.29 19.00
N ASN A 25 -12.87 -8.22 18.23
CA ASN A 25 -12.64 -9.67 18.41
C ASN A 25 -12.30 -10.39 17.09
N SER A 26 -11.10 -10.18 16.55
CA SER A 26 -10.58 -11.05 15.48
C SER A 26 -9.04 -11.07 15.50
N SER A 27 -8.48 -11.76 16.48
CA SER A 27 -7.08 -12.18 16.50
C SER A 27 -6.93 -13.41 17.40
N SER A 28 -7.00 -14.61 16.81
CA SER A 28 -6.31 -15.83 17.23
C SER A 28 -7.01 -17.07 16.66
N ASN A 29 -6.36 -17.80 15.75
CA ASN A 29 -6.58 -19.24 15.61
C ASN A 29 -5.27 -19.91 15.19
N SER A 30 -4.78 -20.75 16.10
CA SER A 30 -3.60 -21.61 16.03
C SER A 30 -3.95 -22.99 15.47
N ILE A 31 -3.11 -23.59 14.60
CA ILE A 31 -3.06 -25.05 14.42
C ILE A 31 -1.60 -25.55 14.24
N ASN A 32 -1.26 -26.52 15.10
CA ASN A 32 -0.27 -27.61 15.12
C ASN A 32 0.19 -28.17 13.74
N SER A 33 1.26 -28.95 13.51
CA SER A 33 2.31 -29.67 14.27
C SER A 33 3.15 -30.44 13.24
N GLY A 34 4.41 -30.82 13.53
CA GLY A 34 5.04 -31.98 12.84
C GLY A 34 6.58 -31.98 12.73
N SER A 35 7.22 -32.81 13.56
CA SER A 35 8.66 -33.10 13.64
C SER A 35 9.28 -33.75 12.38
N SER A 36 10.59 -33.53 12.12
CA SER A 36 11.68 -34.50 12.41
C SER A 36 12.99 -34.28 11.60
N ASN A 37 14.08 -34.09 12.33
CA ASN A 37 15.49 -34.55 12.18
C ASN A 37 16.22 -34.64 10.81
N GLY A 38 17.40 -34.02 10.73
CA GLY A 38 18.43 -34.33 9.72
C GLY A 38 19.70 -33.44 9.74
N SER A 39 20.67 -33.84 10.57
CA SER A 39 22.14 -33.62 10.57
C SER A 39 22.86 -32.60 9.63
N ASN A 40 23.70 -31.79 10.29
CA ASN A 40 25.09 -31.39 9.94
C ASN A 40 25.38 -30.57 8.67
N ASN A 41 25.53 -29.25 8.83
CA ASN A 41 26.77 -28.51 8.49
C ASN A 41 26.69 -27.02 8.88
N GLN A 42 27.66 -26.59 9.70
CA GLN A 42 28.40 -25.33 9.64
C GLN A 42 27.77 -24.14 8.88
N GLN A 43 26.77 -23.53 9.49
CA GLN A 43 26.40 -22.11 9.54
C GLN A 43 25.27 -22.10 10.56
N GLN A 44 25.27 -21.17 11.52
CA GLN A 44 24.24 -21.13 12.54
C GLN A 44 22.89 -20.93 11.82
N GLN A 45 22.14 -22.02 11.67
CA GLN A 45 20.93 -22.05 10.85
C GLN A 45 19.91 -21.19 11.59
N ILE A 46 19.77 -19.97 11.10
CA ILE A 46 18.92 -18.96 11.71
C ILE A 46 17.50 -19.51 11.67
N GLY A 47 16.93 -19.81 12.84
CA GLY A 47 15.62 -20.46 12.97
C GLY A 47 14.44 -19.56 12.61
N TYR A 48 14.70 -18.37 12.07
CA TYR A 48 13.70 -17.37 11.71
C TYR A 48 14.00 -16.78 10.33
N THR A 49 12.98 -16.21 9.72
CA THR A 49 13.11 -15.32 8.55
C THR A 49 12.67 -13.91 8.92
N ILE A 50 13.15 -12.92 8.16
CA ILE A 50 12.66 -11.53 8.26
C ILE A 50 11.85 -11.25 7.00
N ASP A 51 10.60 -10.84 7.16
CA ASP A 51 9.69 -10.69 6.03
C ASP A 51 10.11 -9.53 5.12
N ASN A 52 9.91 -9.70 3.81
CA ASN A 52 9.95 -8.61 2.86
C ASN A 52 8.64 -7.81 2.96
N VAL A 53 8.71 -6.61 3.51
CA VAL A 53 7.52 -5.78 3.74
C VAL A 53 7.02 -5.12 2.46
N VAL A 54 7.87 -4.98 1.43
CA VAL A 54 7.46 -4.47 0.11
C VAL A 54 6.53 -5.48 -0.58
N THR A 55 6.84 -6.77 -0.51
CA THR A 55 5.96 -7.83 -1.03
C THR A 55 4.57 -7.76 -0.38
N ARG A 56 4.52 -7.64 0.95
CA ARG A 56 3.26 -7.46 1.68
C ARG A 56 2.55 -6.15 1.33
N GLY A 57 3.31 -5.08 1.09
CA GLY A 57 2.79 -3.81 0.63
C GLY A 57 2.05 -3.92 -0.70
N ASN A 58 2.58 -4.72 -1.63
CA ASN A 58 1.95 -4.99 -2.92
C ASN A 58 0.69 -5.87 -2.77
N GLU A 59 0.72 -6.87 -1.88
CA GLU A 59 -0.46 -7.73 -1.59
C GLU A 59 -1.61 -6.96 -0.94
N PHE A 60 -1.30 -5.97 -0.10
CA PHE A 60 -2.27 -5.21 0.69
C PHE A 60 -2.17 -3.70 0.42
N LYS A 61 -2.11 -3.34 -0.87
CA LYS A 61 -1.91 -1.99 -1.41
C LYS A 61 -2.67 -0.87 -0.69
N TYR A 62 -3.89 -1.12 -0.24
CA TYR A 62 -4.75 -0.08 0.34
C TYR A 62 -4.64 0.03 1.87
N THR A 63 -4.14 -1.00 2.56
CA THR A 63 -4.04 -1.03 4.04
C THR A 63 -2.62 -1.04 4.56
N PHE A 64 -1.63 -1.23 3.70
CA PHE A 64 -0.24 -1.37 4.10
C PHE A 64 0.52 -0.06 3.89
N SER A 65 0.93 0.57 5.00
CA SER A 65 1.76 1.77 4.97
C SER A 65 3.19 1.43 5.34
N LEU A 66 4.15 2.05 4.67
CA LEU A 66 5.59 1.86 4.87
C LEU A 66 6.29 3.20 5.08
N PRO A 67 7.47 3.24 5.71
CA PRO A 67 8.30 4.42 5.69
C PRO A 67 8.61 4.83 4.25
N SER A 68 8.64 6.13 3.99
CA SER A 68 9.06 6.64 2.68
C SER A 68 10.53 6.34 2.43
N ARG A 69 10.92 6.33 1.14
CA ARG A 69 12.33 6.20 0.77
C ARG A 69 13.18 7.28 1.44
N GLU A 70 12.71 8.52 1.53
CA GLU A 70 13.44 9.59 2.21
C GLU A 70 13.67 9.28 3.70
N GLN A 71 12.68 8.73 4.40
CA GLN A 71 12.83 8.35 5.81
C GLN A 71 13.89 7.26 5.98
N ILE A 72 13.88 6.23 5.10
CA ILE A 72 14.88 5.17 5.10
C ILE A 72 16.28 5.72 4.81
N LEU A 73 16.42 6.62 3.83
CA LEU A 73 17.70 7.26 3.49
C LEU A 73 18.27 8.17 4.61
N ASN A 74 17.43 8.60 5.55
CA ASN A 74 17.83 9.41 6.70
C ASN A 74 18.17 8.58 7.96
N LEU A 75 18.03 7.25 7.90
CA LEU A 75 18.38 6.38 9.02
C LEU A 75 19.87 6.44 9.34
N LYS A 76 20.19 6.35 10.63
CA LYS A 76 21.55 6.35 11.17
C LYS A 76 21.68 5.38 12.34
N GLN A 77 22.92 5.15 12.75
CA GLN A 77 23.23 4.44 13.98
C GLN A 77 22.46 5.04 15.18
N GLY A 78 21.87 4.17 16.00
CA GLY A 78 21.03 4.50 17.15
C GLY A 78 19.55 4.70 16.82
N ASP A 79 19.14 4.76 15.55
CA ASP A 79 17.73 4.79 15.20
C ASP A 79 17.10 3.40 15.41
N LEU A 80 15.85 3.37 15.87
CA LEU A 80 15.07 2.15 16.10
C LEU A 80 14.13 1.88 14.92
N VAL A 81 14.19 0.66 14.39
CA VAL A 81 13.30 0.18 13.32
C VAL A 81 12.53 -1.05 13.75
N LYS A 82 11.33 -1.23 13.20
CA LYS A 82 10.52 -2.42 13.43
C LYS A 82 10.59 -3.33 12.23
N LEU A 83 10.84 -4.62 12.46
CA LEU A 83 10.85 -5.67 11.45
C LEU A 83 9.76 -6.70 11.77
N ILE A 84 9.47 -7.59 10.82
CA ILE A 84 8.60 -8.74 11.06
C ILE A 84 9.46 -10.00 11.00
N PHE A 85 9.53 -10.72 12.11
CA PHE A 85 10.25 -11.98 12.23
C PHE A 85 9.26 -13.13 12.22
N SER A 86 9.59 -14.20 11.52
CA SER A 86 8.72 -15.38 11.37
C SER A 86 9.49 -16.66 11.76
N GLU A 87 8.90 -17.49 12.64
CA GLU A 87 9.41 -18.82 13.03
C GLU A 87 8.26 -19.84 12.94
N GLY A 88 8.30 -20.68 11.90
CA GLY A 88 7.19 -21.59 11.59
C GLY A 88 5.89 -20.83 11.32
N ASN A 89 4.84 -21.10 12.10
CA ASN A 89 3.53 -20.45 11.98
C ASN A 89 3.37 -19.23 12.91
N GLN A 90 4.43 -18.80 13.60
CA GLN A 90 4.41 -17.63 14.48
C GLN A 90 5.13 -16.48 13.79
N ALA A 91 4.64 -15.27 13.99
CA ALA A 91 5.30 -14.06 13.53
C ALA A 91 5.19 -12.97 14.59
N GLU A 92 6.28 -12.21 14.77
CA GLU A 92 6.35 -11.10 15.73
C GLU A 92 6.92 -9.85 15.08
N ARG A 93 6.35 -8.71 15.46
CA ARG A 93 6.87 -7.40 15.05
C ARG A 93 7.75 -6.86 16.15
N MET A 94 9.04 -6.75 15.87
CA MET A 94 10.05 -6.52 16.89
C MET A 94 10.96 -5.35 16.50
N PHE A 95 11.48 -4.64 17.50
CA PHE A 95 12.36 -3.50 17.30
C PHE A 95 13.82 -3.94 17.21
N VAL A 96 14.57 -3.25 16.37
CA VAL A 96 16.01 -3.43 16.19
C VAL A 96 16.64 -2.04 16.22
N GLU A 97 17.63 -1.84 17.10
CA GLU A 97 18.46 -0.64 17.13
C GLU A 97 19.57 -0.78 16.09
N ILE A 98 19.66 0.17 15.16
CA ILE A 98 20.68 0.15 14.11
C ILE A 98 22.05 0.43 14.75
N ILE A 99 23.01 -0.46 14.54
CA ILE A 99 24.40 -0.26 14.98
C ILE A 99 25.35 0.04 13.83
N ASP A 100 25.02 -0.39 12.61
CA ASP A 100 25.80 -0.16 11.40
C ASP A 100 24.92 -0.26 10.15
N LEU A 101 25.33 0.38 9.05
CA LEU A 101 24.66 0.34 7.77
C LEU A 101 25.62 0.61 6.61
N CYS A 102 25.40 -0.06 5.48
CA CYS A 102 26.21 0.09 4.27
C CYS A 102 25.39 -0.06 3.00
N LEU A 103 25.87 0.55 1.90
CA LEU A 103 25.29 0.32 0.58
C LEU A 103 25.67 -1.07 0.09
N TYR A 104 24.66 -1.86 -0.29
CA TYR A 104 24.80 -3.21 -0.83
C TYR A 104 24.55 -3.21 -2.34
N ASP A 105 25.59 -3.56 -3.08
CA ASP A 105 25.53 -3.78 -4.53
C ASP A 105 25.42 -5.28 -4.80
N SER A 106 24.26 -5.71 -5.32
CA SER A 106 24.00 -7.10 -5.67
C SER A 106 24.88 -7.62 -6.81
N ASN A 107 25.45 -6.74 -7.63
CA ASN A 107 26.24 -7.12 -8.80
C ASN A 107 27.72 -7.36 -8.48
N ASN A 108 28.18 -6.99 -7.28
CA ASN A 108 29.60 -7.05 -6.94
C ASN A 108 29.92 -7.77 -5.63
N ASP A 109 28.92 -8.24 -4.86
CA ASP A 109 29.07 -8.88 -3.53
C ASP A 109 29.96 -8.09 -2.53
N ILE A 110 30.23 -6.82 -2.83
CA ILE A 110 31.11 -5.96 -2.05
C ILE A 110 30.25 -4.86 -1.45
N ALA A 111 30.03 -4.95 -0.13
CA ALA A 111 29.62 -3.80 0.64
C ALA A 111 30.70 -2.73 0.48
N SER A 112 30.35 -1.61 -0.16
CA SER A 112 31.29 -0.51 -0.29
C SER A 112 31.61 0.04 1.10
N SER A 113 32.82 -0.22 1.59
CA SER A 113 33.26 0.09 2.95
C SER A 113 33.39 1.60 3.26
N ASN A 114 32.97 2.46 2.34
CA ASN A 114 33.26 3.89 2.36
C ASN A 114 32.11 4.79 2.84
N SER A 115 31.04 4.24 3.43
CA SER A 115 29.94 5.07 3.99
C SER A 115 29.74 5.00 5.50
N CYS A 116 30.58 4.28 6.26
CA CYS A 116 30.44 4.04 7.72
C CYS A 116 30.64 5.31 8.61
N GLY A 117 30.48 6.51 8.05
CA GLY A 117 30.60 7.79 8.79
C GLY A 117 30.11 9.04 8.06
N GLN A 118 29.54 8.91 6.85
CA GLN A 118 28.94 10.01 6.11
C GLN A 118 27.45 9.72 5.91
N SER A 119 26.62 10.77 5.86
CA SER A 119 25.18 10.63 5.60
C SER A 119 24.94 9.74 4.37
N LEU A 120 24.07 8.74 4.47
CA LEU A 120 23.65 7.89 3.35
C LEU A 120 23.32 8.71 2.10
N LYS A 121 22.71 9.89 2.27
CA LYS A 121 22.41 10.83 1.18
C LYS A 121 23.66 11.21 0.39
N GLN A 122 24.76 11.54 1.06
CA GLN A 122 26.03 11.86 0.40
C GLN A 122 26.65 10.64 -0.28
N GLY A 123 26.60 9.46 0.37
CA GLY A 123 27.09 8.22 -0.23
C GLY A 123 26.35 7.92 -1.54
N ILE A 124 25.03 7.99 -1.53
CA ILE A 124 24.17 7.73 -2.70
C ILE A 124 24.42 8.76 -3.81
N GLU A 125 24.53 10.04 -3.49
CA GLU A 125 24.87 11.08 -4.48
C GLU A 125 26.22 10.82 -5.17
N ILE A 126 27.24 10.41 -4.40
CA ILE A 126 28.56 10.07 -4.95
C ILE A 126 28.47 8.83 -5.85
N PHE A 127 27.74 7.80 -5.43
CA PHE A 127 27.58 6.56 -6.21
C PHE A 127 26.83 6.79 -7.54
N HIS A 128 25.79 7.62 -7.55
CA HIS A 128 25.09 7.98 -8.79
C HIS A 128 25.94 8.93 -9.68
N GLY A 129 26.80 9.77 -9.09
CA GLY A 129 27.73 10.63 -9.84
C GLY A 129 28.89 9.87 -10.49
N SER A 130 29.37 8.78 -9.88
CA SER A 130 30.49 8.00 -10.41
C SER A 130 30.14 7.09 -11.59
N ASN A 131 28.87 6.68 -11.75
CA ASN A 131 28.45 5.83 -12.86
C ASN A 131 28.19 6.57 -14.20
N ASN A 132 28.37 7.90 -14.25
CA ASN A 132 28.20 8.69 -15.47
C ASN A 132 29.52 9.19 -16.10
N ASN A 133 30.68 8.67 -15.68
CA ASN A 133 32.00 9.09 -16.19
C ASN A 133 32.76 7.94 -16.89
N ASN A 134 32.12 7.25 -17.84
CA ASN A 134 32.79 6.31 -18.76
C ASN A 134 32.07 6.28 -20.11
N ASN A 135 32.05 7.42 -20.80
CA ASN A 135 31.79 7.50 -22.25
C ASN A 135 32.29 8.86 -22.73
N ASN A 136 33.60 8.99 -22.94
CA ASN A 136 34.20 10.03 -23.78
C ASN A 136 35.62 9.61 -24.15
N ASN A 137 35.72 8.85 -25.22
CA ASN A 137 36.93 8.72 -26.04
C ASN A 137 36.45 8.62 -27.48
N ASN A 138 36.62 9.69 -28.25
CA ASN A 138 37.11 9.71 -29.64
C ASN A 138 36.67 10.99 -30.36
N GLY A 139 37.66 11.70 -30.90
CA GLY A 139 37.52 12.34 -32.21
C GLY A 139 37.27 13.85 -32.23
N ASP A 140 38.37 14.57 -32.43
CA ASP A 140 38.51 15.63 -33.44
C ASP A 140 38.02 17.06 -33.14
N GLU A 141 39.02 17.87 -32.79
CA GLU A 141 39.35 19.22 -33.30
C GLU A 141 38.29 19.98 -34.14
N GLU A 142 37.91 21.18 -33.71
CA GLU A 142 38.44 22.47 -34.21
C GLU A 142 37.58 23.67 -33.74
N ASN A 143 38.32 24.69 -33.30
CA ASN A 143 38.03 26.09 -32.96
C ASN A 143 36.76 26.78 -33.56
N GLU A 144 36.08 27.64 -32.78
CA GLU A 144 36.35 29.09 -32.74
C GLU A 144 35.39 29.87 -31.80
N ASN A 145 35.92 30.99 -31.32
CA ASN A 145 35.40 31.90 -30.30
C ASN A 145 34.16 32.71 -30.70
N GLY A 146 33.34 33.10 -29.71
CA GLY A 146 32.25 34.06 -29.92
C GLY A 146 31.51 34.47 -28.64
N SER A 147 32.02 35.51 -28.00
CA SER A 147 31.65 36.18 -26.75
C SER A 147 30.19 36.65 -26.55
N SER A 148 29.71 36.49 -25.31
CA SER A 148 28.94 37.40 -24.44
C SER A 148 27.75 38.21 -24.99
N SER A 149 26.59 38.12 -24.32
CA SER A 149 26.15 39.15 -23.36
C SER A 149 24.73 38.93 -22.82
N SER A 150 24.54 39.53 -21.66
CA SER A 150 23.50 39.51 -20.64
C SER A 150 22.10 40.03 -21.00
N SER A 151 21.19 39.82 -20.02
CA SER A 151 20.01 40.63 -19.63
C SER A 151 18.66 40.07 -20.07
N SER A 152 17.52 40.24 -19.39
CA SER A 152 17.13 40.58 -18.02
C SER A 152 15.59 40.57 -18.01
N SER A 153 14.99 40.35 -16.83
CA SER A 153 13.77 41.01 -16.34
C SER A 153 12.34 40.55 -16.76
N LYS A 154 11.59 40.18 -15.70
CA LYS A 154 10.30 40.75 -15.22
C LYS A 154 8.96 40.00 -15.46
N ASN A 155 8.43 39.52 -14.33
CA ASN A 155 7.10 39.74 -13.72
C ASN A 155 5.81 39.77 -14.58
N ILE A 156 4.74 39.10 -14.09
CA ILE A 156 3.52 39.74 -13.51
C ILE A 156 2.43 38.67 -13.21
N HIS A 157 1.85 38.76 -12.00
CA HIS A 157 0.62 38.11 -11.50
C HIS A 157 -0.64 38.51 -12.28
N LYS A 158 -1.65 37.61 -12.36
CA LYS A 158 -3.08 37.95 -12.16
C LYS A 158 -3.99 36.71 -12.08
N ASP A 159 -4.88 36.75 -11.09
CA ASP A 159 -6.02 35.86 -10.85
C ASP A 159 -7.06 35.91 -11.99
N GLU A 160 -7.77 34.81 -12.25
CA GLU A 160 -9.21 34.87 -12.58
C GLU A 160 -9.93 33.52 -12.46
N LYS A 161 -11.11 33.58 -11.82
CA LYS A 161 -12.12 32.52 -11.66
C LYS A 161 -12.68 32.13 -13.03
N ASN A 162 -12.99 30.85 -13.25
CA ASN A 162 -14.03 30.49 -14.23
C ASN A 162 -14.88 29.29 -13.79
N LYS A 163 -16.19 29.57 -13.70
CA LYS A 163 -17.32 28.65 -13.80
C LYS A 163 -17.43 28.19 -15.26
N LEU A 164 -17.63 26.90 -15.54
CA LEU A 164 -18.22 26.36 -16.78
C LEU A 164 -18.90 25.03 -16.38
N VAL A 165 -20.23 24.96 -16.23
CA VAL A 165 -21.31 24.84 -17.24
C VAL A 165 -21.29 23.50 -17.99
N ASN A 166 -22.39 22.76 -17.80
CA ASN A 166 -22.81 21.55 -18.50
C ASN A 166 -22.62 21.61 -20.02
N SER A 167 -22.10 20.51 -20.58
CA SER A 167 -22.39 20.12 -21.96
C SER A 167 -22.47 18.59 -22.04
N GLN A 168 -23.67 18.10 -22.33
CA GLN A 168 -23.92 16.76 -22.84
C GLN A 168 -23.26 16.60 -24.21
N SER A 169 -22.46 15.55 -24.41
CA SER A 169 -22.33 14.85 -25.70
C SER A 169 -21.49 13.58 -25.57
N ASN A 170 -22.20 12.45 -25.62
CA ASN A 170 -21.96 11.25 -26.43
C ASN A 170 -20.55 10.64 -26.56
N ASN A 171 -20.53 9.36 -26.16
CA ASN A 171 -19.84 8.21 -26.79
C ASN A 171 -18.32 8.13 -26.69
N GLY A 172 -17.84 7.16 -25.91
CA GLY A 172 -16.48 6.63 -26.08
C GLY A 172 -15.94 5.86 -24.87
N SER A 173 -16.27 4.58 -24.78
CA SER A 173 -15.47 3.51 -24.14
C SER A 173 -15.12 3.68 -22.65
N GLY A 174 -16.02 3.22 -21.79
CA GLY A 174 -15.67 2.73 -20.45
C GLY A 174 -14.82 1.47 -20.60
N GLY A 175 -13.50 1.66 -20.56
CA GLY A 175 -12.55 0.58 -20.40
C GLY A 175 -12.49 0.23 -18.93
N GLY A 176 -12.92 -0.98 -18.58
CA GLY A 176 -12.55 -1.58 -17.32
C GLY A 176 -11.04 -1.50 -17.19
N LEU A 177 -10.55 -1.25 -15.98
CA LEU A 177 -9.18 -1.53 -15.62
C LEU A 177 -8.98 -3.05 -15.70
N ARG A 178 -8.93 -3.59 -16.92
CA ARG A 178 -8.14 -4.77 -17.20
C ARG A 178 -6.74 -4.34 -16.80
N SER A 179 -6.16 -5.03 -15.82
CA SER A 179 -4.73 -5.02 -15.60
C SER A 179 -4.07 -5.02 -16.99
N PRO A 180 -3.29 -3.99 -17.35
CA PRO A 180 -2.55 -4.07 -18.58
C PRO A 180 -1.71 -5.33 -18.43
N ASN A 181 -1.74 -6.18 -19.47
CA ASN A 181 -0.83 -7.30 -19.58
C ASN A 181 0.54 -6.85 -19.03
N SER A 182 1.01 -7.54 -18.01
CA SER A 182 2.39 -7.52 -17.53
C SER A 182 3.27 -8.07 -18.65
N SER A 183 3.39 -7.32 -19.74
CA SER A 183 4.38 -7.48 -20.77
C SER A 183 5.43 -6.41 -20.50
N ASN A 184 6.48 -6.86 -19.80
CA ASN A 184 7.85 -6.36 -19.86
C ASN A 184 7.98 -4.95 -20.46
N ASN A 185 8.08 -3.94 -19.59
CA ASN A 185 8.86 -2.71 -19.81
C ASN A 185 8.90 -1.91 -18.49
N ASN A 186 10.10 -1.77 -17.93
CA ASN A 186 10.52 -0.80 -16.91
C ASN A 186 10.34 -1.10 -15.41
N MET A 187 10.62 -2.34 -14.99
CA MET A 187 11.14 -2.60 -13.62
C MET A 187 12.64 -3.02 -13.61
N ASP A 188 13.33 -2.86 -14.75
CA ASP A 188 14.76 -3.16 -14.91
C ASP A 188 15.66 -1.90 -14.97
N GLU A 189 15.17 -0.70 -14.58
CA GLU A 189 15.91 0.56 -14.82
C GLU A 189 16.29 1.37 -13.57
N PHE A 190 16.38 0.73 -12.41
CA PHE A 190 17.30 1.16 -11.37
C PHE A 190 17.81 -0.08 -10.64
N SER A 191 19.08 -0.43 -10.84
CA SER A 191 19.83 -1.16 -9.83
C SER A 191 19.91 -0.25 -8.59
N TYR A 192 18.82 -0.17 -7.84
CA TYR A 192 18.82 0.49 -6.55
C TYR A 192 19.59 -0.41 -5.62
N ASN A 193 20.86 -0.06 -5.40
CA ASN A 193 21.65 -0.60 -4.31
C ASN A 193 20.80 -0.56 -3.04
N SER A 194 20.46 -1.74 -2.53
CA SER A 194 19.72 -1.86 -1.29
C SER A 194 20.63 -1.40 -0.15
N ILE A 195 20.04 -0.87 0.91
CA ILE A 195 20.81 -0.57 2.12
C ILE A 195 20.79 -1.80 2.99
N LYS A 196 21.98 -2.33 3.30
CA LYS A 196 22.15 -3.39 4.30
C LYS A 196 22.35 -2.72 5.67
N PHE A 197 21.59 -3.18 6.64
CA PHE A 197 21.66 -2.74 8.03
C PHE A 197 22.13 -3.90 8.91
N THR A 198 22.84 -3.54 9.97
CA THR A 198 23.09 -4.40 11.12
C THR A 198 22.55 -3.71 12.35
N GLY A 199 21.82 -4.45 13.19
CA GLY A 199 21.30 -3.93 14.44
C GLY A 199 21.30 -4.94 15.58
N LEU A 200 20.87 -4.49 16.76
CA LEU A 200 20.64 -5.32 17.94
C LEU A 200 19.14 -5.40 18.21
N LEU A 201 18.61 -6.61 18.43
CA LEU A 201 17.22 -6.80 18.80
C LEU A 201 16.92 -6.09 20.13
N ASP A 202 15.97 -5.16 20.14
CA ASP A 202 15.64 -4.27 21.28
C ASP A 202 14.34 -4.67 22.00
N ASN A 203 13.93 -5.93 21.87
CA ASN A 203 12.85 -6.48 22.68
C ASN A 203 13.05 -7.97 22.95
N ASN A 204 12.39 -8.45 23.99
CA ASN A 204 12.28 -9.88 24.23
C ASN A 204 11.20 -10.45 23.29
N PRO A 205 11.49 -11.49 22.49
CA PRO A 205 10.46 -12.23 21.77
C PRO A 205 9.45 -12.85 22.73
N TYR A 206 8.19 -12.93 22.30
CA TYR A 206 7.09 -13.47 23.10
C TYR A 206 6.86 -14.98 22.86
N GLN A 207 6.95 -15.40 21.61
CA GLN A 207 6.69 -16.74 21.08
C GLN A 207 7.89 -17.31 20.31
N LEU A 208 8.65 -16.47 19.59
CA LEU A 208 9.81 -16.93 18.82
C LEU A 208 10.93 -17.36 19.78
N LYS A 209 11.46 -18.57 19.60
CA LYS A 209 12.42 -19.19 20.53
C LYS A 209 13.85 -19.08 20.04
N SER A 210 14.02 -18.90 18.74
CA SER A 210 15.33 -18.79 18.08
C SER A 210 16.04 -17.44 18.32
N LEU A 211 15.31 -16.45 18.85
CA LEU A 211 15.77 -15.08 19.07
C LEU A 211 15.81 -14.74 20.57
N LYS A 212 16.69 -13.82 20.95
CA LYS A 212 16.75 -13.19 22.27
C LYS A 212 17.13 -11.71 22.17
N LEU A 213 16.75 -10.93 23.19
CA LEU A 213 17.16 -9.54 23.35
C LEU A 213 18.69 -9.41 23.18
N GLY A 214 19.12 -8.44 22.37
CA GLY A 214 20.52 -8.19 22.07
C GLY A 214 21.14 -9.05 20.97
N ASP A 215 20.37 -9.95 20.33
CA ASP A 215 20.85 -10.67 19.15
C ASP A 215 21.20 -9.70 18.02
N ARG A 216 22.29 -9.99 17.32
CA ARG A 216 22.74 -9.23 16.15
C ARG A 216 21.91 -9.64 14.94
N ILE A 217 21.20 -8.68 14.35
CA ILE A 217 20.30 -8.89 13.22
C ILE A 217 20.88 -8.18 11.99
N GLU A 218 21.01 -8.91 10.88
CA GLU A 218 21.27 -8.33 9.57
C GLU A 218 19.97 -8.29 8.76
N PHE A 219 19.68 -7.15 8.14
CA PHE A 219 18.44 -6.93 7.39
C PHE A 219 18.66 -5.85 6.32
N PHE A 220 17.70 -5.67 5.43
CA PHE A 220 17.75 -4.68 4.35
C PHE A 220 16.63 -3.65 4.48
N ASP A 221 16.72 -2.57 3.71
CA ASP A 221 15.68 -1.54 3.60
C ASP A 221 14.27 -2.12 3.35
N TYR A 222 14.15 -3.11 2.46
CA TYR A 222 12.88 -3.79 2.15
C TYR A 222 12.33 -4.67 3.29
N ASN A 223 13.03 -4.77 4.43
CA ASN A 223 12.53 -5.42 5.64
C ASN A 223 11.94 -4.44 6.66
N ILE A 224 12.14 -3.13 6.49
CA ILE A 224 11.78 -2.11 7.48
C ILE A 224 10.27 -1.82 7.45
N LEU A 225 9.53 -2.35 8.43
CA LEU A 225 8.09 -2.15 8.57
C LEU A 225 7.73 -0.74 9.05
N SER A 226 8.46 -0.20 10.02
CA SER A 226 8.22 1.15 10.55
C SER A 226 9.48 1.69 11.21
N ILE A 227 9.62 3.01 11.26
CA ILE A 227 10.69 3.69 11.99
C ILE A 227 10.12 4.30 13.27
N TYR A 228 10.81 4.11 14.40
CA TYR A 228 10.35 4.63 15.69
C TYR A 228 10.16 6.15 15.64
N ASN A 229 9.04 6.62 16.19
CA ASN A 229 8.62 8.03 16.19
C ASN A 229 8.51 8.68 14.80
N GLN A 230 8.35 7.90 13.73
CA GLN A 230 8.05 8.44 12.41
C GLN A 230 6.77 7.82 11.84
N PRO A 231 5.90 8.61 11.19
CA PRO A 231 4.72 8.06 10.54
C PRO A 231 5.14 7.24 9.31
N ASN A 232 4.44 6.13 9.07
CA ASN A 232 4.46 5.48 7.77
C ASN A 232 3.59 6.29 6.78
N GLN A 233 3.80 6.05 5.50
CA GLN A 233 3.03 6.63 4.42
C GLN A 233 2.34 5.50 3.64
N LEU A 234 1.09 5.73 3.24
CA LEU A 234 0.47 4.89 2.24
C LEU A 234 1.09 5.24 0.89
N TYR A 235 2.03 4.41 0.45
CA TYR A 235 2.72 4.59 -0.83
C TYR A 235 2.70 3.29 -1.62
N HIS A 236 2.06 3.34 -2.78
CA HIS A 236 2.10 2.30 -3.79
C HIS A 236 2.03 3.01 -5.15
N PRO A 237 2.87 2.68 -6.15
CA PRO A 237 2.89 3.38 -7.44
C PRO A 237 1.51 3.46 -8.11
N ASP A 238 0.75 2.37 -8.07
CA ASP A 238 -0.63 2.34 -8.61
C ASP A 238 -1.63 3.25 -7.89
N LEU A 239 -1.27 3.85 -6.75
CA LEU A 239 -2.09 4.85 -6.08
C LEU A 239 -1.76 6.28 -6.52
N ASP A 240 -0.70 6.51 -7.29
CA ASP A 240 -0.26 7.87 -7.67
C ASP A 240 -1.33 8.61 -8.49
N CYS A 241 -2.10 7.89 -9.31
CA CYS A 241 -3.20 8.46 -10.11
C CYS A 241 -4.51 8.65 -9.33
N VAL A 242 -4.61 8.12 -8.10
CA VAL A 242 -5.85 8.18 -7.31
C VAL A 242 -6.00 9.57 -6.67
N PRO A 243 -7.13 10.27 -6.88
CA PRO A 243 -7.38 11.57 -6.25
C PRO A 243 -7.23 11.54 -4.74
N GLY A 244 -6.60 12.57 -4.16
CA GLY A 244 -6.42 12.69 -2.71
C GLY A 244 -7.75 12.68 -1.93
N SER A 245 -8.84 13.17 -2.53
CA SER A 245 -10.19 13.09 -1.96
C SER A 245 -10.71 11.67 -1.82
N ILE A 246 -10.31 10.75 -2.72
CA ILE A 246 -10.65 9.32 -2.63
C ILE A 246 -9.75 8.63 -1.61
N LYS A 247 -8.44 8.93 -1.60
CA LYS A 247 -7.49 8.36 -0.61
C LYS A 247 -7.90 8.66 0.83
N GLN A 248 -8.46 9.85 1.09
CA GLN A 248 -8.98 10.22 2.43
C GLN A 248 -10.15 9.34 2.91
N LEU A 249 -10.82 8.61 2.01
CA LEU A 249 -11.91 7.70 2.37
C LEU A 249 -11.39 6.33 2.84
N PHE A 250 -10.12 5.98 2.59
CA PHE A 250 -9.60 4.63 2.84
C PHE A 250 -9.76 4.17 4.30
N ASP A 251 -9.59 5.09 5.25
CA ASP A 251 -9.74 4.84 6.69
C ASP A 251 -11.19 4.92 7.19
N GLN A 252 -12.13 5.35 6.34
CA GLN A 252 -13.55 5.38 6.69
C GLN A 252 -14.17 3.99 6.62
N LEU A 253 -15.19 3.77 7.46
CA LEU A 253 -15.90 2.50 7.52
C LEU A 253 -17.04 2.45 6.50
N CYS A 254 -17.27 1.28 5.93
CA CYS A 254 -18.44 0.95 5.10
C CYS A 254 -19.13 -0.30 5.64
N LEU A 255 -20.41 -0.47 5.32
CA LEU A 255 -21.14 -1.70 5.62
C LEU A 255 -20.95 -2.67 4.44
N VAL A 256 -20.54 -3.89 4.74
CA VAL A 256 -20.26 -4.90 3.71
C VAL A 256 -20.96 -6.20 4.05
N SER A 257 -21.57 -6.82 3.03
CA SER A 257 -22.17 -8.15 3.09
C SER A 257 -21.14 -9.24 3.39
N ASN A 258 -21.51 -10.20 4.25
CA ASN A 258 -20.70 -11.39 4.52
C ASN A 258 -20.62 -12.31 3.30
N ARG A 259 -21.49 -12.16 2.29
CA ARG A 259 -21.29 -12.81 0.97
C ARG A 259 -19.90 -12.47 0.41
N ILE A 260 -19.48 -11.21 0.52
CA ILE A 260 -18.17 -10.76 0.04
C ILE A 260 -17.07 -11.16 1.03
N LEU A 261 -17.24 -10.84 2.31
CA LEU A 261 -16.16 -10.99 3.30
C LEU A 261 -15.88 -12.45 3.69
N VAL A 262 -16.93 -13.27 3.80
CA VAL A 262 -16.88 -14.66 4.28
C VAL A 262 -16.98 -15.63 3.11
N ASP A 263 -18.02 -15.51 2.28
CA ASP A 263 -18.26 -16.47 1.18
C ASP A 263 -17.37 -16.22 -0.05
N LYS A 264 -16.64 -15.09 -0.06
CA LYS A 264 -15.72 -14.67 -1.14
C LYS A 264 -16.42 -14.44 -2.50
N GLU A 265 -17.66 -13.99 -2.46
CA GLU A 265 -18.38 -13.53 -3.65
C GLU A 265 -17.82 -12.19 -4.15
N HIS A 266 -18.05 -11.91 -5.43
CA HIS A 266 -17.68 -10.65 -6.06
C HIS A 266 -18.59 -9.51 -5.59
N ILE A 267 -18.13 -8.27 -5.71
CA ILE A 267 -18.97 -7.10 -5.45
C ILE A 267 -19.84 -6.86 -6.69
N GLY A 268 -21.16 -6.97 -6.54
CA GLY A 268 -22.11 -6.74 -7.63
C GLY A 268 -22.98 -5.50 -7.45
N TYR A 269 -23.06 -4.94 -6.23
CA TYR A 269 -23.89 -3.77 -5.98
C TYR A 269 -23.32 -2.89 -4.86
N ILE A 270 -23.23 -1.58 -5.12
CA ILE A 270 -22.83 -0.58 -4.12
C ILE A 270 -23.74 0.64 -4.16
N PHE A 271 -23.94 1.27 -3.01
CA PHE A 271 -24.58 2.58 -2.95
C PHE A 271 -24.06 3.42 -1.79
N ARG A 272 -24.30 4.73 -1.86
CA ARG A 272 -23.88 5.68 -0.82
C ARG A 272 -25.08 6.36 -0.16
N GLU A 273 -25.23 6.17 1.13
CA GLU A 273 -26.20 6.87 1.97
C GLU A 273 -25.54 7.88 2.91
N ASN A 274 -26.34 8.54 3.75
CA ASN A 274 -25.81 9.39 4.81
C ASN A 274 -25.11 8.55 5.87
N GLY A 275 -23.88 8.92 6.23
CA GLY A 275 -23.15 8.28 7.32
C GLY A 275 -23.90 8.40 8.65
N THR A 276 -23.90 7.32 9.42
CA THR A 276 -24.60 7.21 10.71
C THR A 276 -23.74 7.58 11.91
N PHE A 277 -22.41 7.66 11.76
CA PHE A 277 -21.46 8.05 12.81
C PHE A 277 -20.23 8.74 12.19
N PRO A 278 -19.37 9.44 12.98
CA PRO A 278 -18.32 10.33 12.45
C PRO A 278 -17.31 9.72 11.47
N ASN A 279 -17.13 8.40 11.43
CA ASN A 279 -16.25 7.69 10.51
C ASN A 279 -17.00 6.75 9.54
N ASP A 280 -18.32 6.87 9.45
CA ASP A 280 -19.13 6.15 8.47
C ASP A 280 -19.02 6.87 7.12
N SER A 281 -18.48 6.18 6.13
CA SER A 281 -18.35 6.71 4.77
C SER A 281 -19.68 6.91 4.05
N GLY A 282 -20.74 6.23 4.54
CA GLY A 282 -22.02 6.10 3.87
C GLY A 282 -22.08 4.98 2.83
N TRP A 283 -20.94 4.36 2.48
CA TRP A 283 -20.92 3.27 1.50
C TRP A 283 -21.51 1.98 2.08
N ARG A 284 -22.33 1.32 1.26
CA ARG A 284 -22.96 0.03 1.51
C ARG A 284 -22.66 -0.88 0.32
N ILE A 285 -22.08 -2.05 0.58
CA ILE A 285 -21.41 -2.89 -0.42
C ILE A 285 -21.93 -4.33 -0.33
N PHE A 286 -22.42 -4.86 -1.45
CA PHE A 286 -23.17 -6.11 -1.53
C PHE A 286 -22.72 -6.95 -2.75
N ALA A 287 -23.01 -8.25 -2.70
CA ALA A 287 -22.86 -9.13 -3.86
C ALA A 287 -23.92 -8.81 -4.93
N GLY A 288 -25.07 -8.23 -4.55
CA GLY A 288 -26.14 -7.81 -5.46
C GLY A 288 -27.21 -8.89 -5.68
N ASP A 289 -26.97 -10.11 -5.20
CA ASP A 289 -27.86 -11.27 -5.31
C ASP A 289 -28.45 -11.71 -3.96
N GLU A 290 -28.23 -10.95 -2.88
CA GLU A 290 -28.72 -11.30 -1.55
C GLU A 290 -30.25 -11.44 -1.50
N ALA A 291 -30.73 -12.56 -0.97
CA ALA A 291 -32.16 -12.78 -0.75
C ALA A 291 -32.71 -11.87 0.36
N ASP A 292 -34.00 -11.52 0.30
CA ASP A 292 -34.66 -10.65 1.29
C ASP A 292 -34.47 -11.15 2.74
N ASP A 293 -34.60 -12.46 2.98
CA ASP A 293 -34.38 -13.07 4.30
C ASP A 293 -32.93 -12.98 4.79
N TYR A 294 -31.96 -12.91 3.88
CA TYR A 294 -30.57 -12.63 4.19
C TYR A 294 -30.41 -11.17 4.58
N MET A 295 -31.07 -10.26 3.84
CA MET A 295 -30.92 -8.83 4.02
C MET A 295 -31.42 -8.31 5.37
N ASN A 296 -32.38 -9.02 5.97
CA ASN A 296 -33.00 -8.66 7.24
C ASN A 296 -32.19 -9.08 8.49
N LYS A 297 -31.02 -9.69 8.33
CA LYS A 297 -30.20 -10.22 9.44
C LYS A 297 -28.93 -9.39 9.60
N LYS A 298 -28.85 -8.60 10.67
CA LYS A 298 -27.69 -7.72 10.93
C LYS A 298 -26.36 -8.47 11.02
N GLU A 299 -26.39 -9.71 11.48
CA GLU A 299 -25.24 -10.60 11.59
C GLU A 299 -24.62 -10.98 10.24
N ASN A 300 -25.34 -10.73 9.15
CA ASN A 300 -24.86 -10.95 7.78
C ASN A 300 -24.00 -9.80 7.25
N TYR A 301 -23.73 -8.78 8.06
CA TYR A 301 -22.94 -7.62 7.66
C TYR A 301 -21.83 -7.30 8.65
N GLN A 302 -20.78 -6.67 8.16
CA GLN A 302 -19.71 -6.14 8.98
C GLN A 302 -19.39 -4.69 8.60
N LEU A 303 -18.96 -3.92 9.59
CA LEU A 303 -18.31 -2.64 9.33
C LEU A 303 -16.80 -2.86 9.19
N VAL A 304 -16.27 -2.56 8.01
CA VAL A 304 -14.84 -2.65 7.71
C VAL A 304 -14.36 -1.36 7.06
N SER A 305 -13.04 -1.13 7.03
CA SER A 305 -12.50 0.03 6.31
C SER A 305 -12.68 -0.14 4.80
N LEU A 306 -12.88 0.96 4.09
CA LEU A 306 -12.91 0.93 2.62
C LEU A 306 -11.61 0.35 2.04
N ALA A 307 -10.46 0.65 2.65
CA ALA A 307 -9.19 0.05 2.28
C ALA A 307 -9.19 -1.48 2.34
N SER A 308 -9.83 -2.06 3.36
CA SER A 308 -9.95 -3.53 3.48
C SER A 308 -10.77 -4.13 2.34
N VAL A 309 -11.82 -3.44 1.88
CA VAL A 309 -12.64 -3.87 0.74
C VAL A 309 -11.86 -3.73 -0.56
N LEU A 310 -11.13 -2.63 -0.76
CA LEU A 310 -10.31 -2.41 -1.95
C LEU A 310 -9.19 -3.44 -2.10
N ASN A 311 -8.68 -4.03 -1.02
CA ASN A 311 -7.76 -5.17 -1.13
C ASN A 311 -8.45 -6.48 -1.60
N ILE A 312 -9.79 -6.56 -1.54
CA ILE A 312 -10.57 -7.70 -2.06
C ILE A 312 -10.93 -7.45 -3.53
N ASP A 313 -11.48 -6.28 -3.82
CA ASP A 313 -11.92 -5.85 -5.14
C ASP A 313 -11.81 -4.31 -5.25
N ASP A 314 -10.84 -3.84 -6.03
CA ASP A 314 -10.60 -2.42 -6.25
C ASP A 314 -11.29 -1.86 -7.50
N SER A 315 -12.15 -2.64 -8.17
CA SER A 315 -12.92 -2.15 -9.32
C SER A 315 -13.84 -0.98 -8.96
N ILE A 316 -14.20 -0.85 -7.67
CA ILE A 316 -15.03 0.23 -7.12
C ILE A 316 -14.24 1.49 -6.76
N LEU A 317 -12.90 1.49 -6.85
CA LEU A 317 -12.03 2.54 -6.31
C LEU A 317 -12.43 3.95 -6.74
N LEU A 318 -12.69 4.14 -8.03
CA LEU A 318 -13.06 5.46 -8.58
C LEU A 318 -14.52 5.83 -8.27
N LEU A 319 -15.40 4.83 -8.06
CA LEU A 319 -16.80 5.06 -7.71
C LEU A 319 -16.95 5.66 -6.31
N LEU A 320 -15.98 5.39 -5.41
CA LEU A 320 -15.97 5.91 -4.04
C LEU A 320 -16.03 7.44 -3.95
N GLY A 321 -15.60 8.13 -5.01
CA GLY A 321 -15.68 9.59 -5.13
C GLY A 321 -17.09 10.15 -5.35
N SER A 322 -18.09 9.30 -5.64
CA SER A 322 -19.47 9.70 -5.93
C SER A 322 -20.17 10.24 -4.68
N SER A 323 -21.11 11.18 -4.86
CA SER A 323 -21.86 11.76 -3.74
C SER A 323 -22.90 10.78 -3.17
N ILE A 324 -23.59 11.23 -2.13
CA ILE A 324 -24.74 10.52 -1.55
C ILE A 324 -25.81 10.28 -2.63
N ASP A 325 -26.60 9.23 -2.44
CA ASP A 325 -27.71 8.78 -3.30
C ASP A 325 -27.28 8.21 -4.67
N HIS A 326 -25.99 7.95 -4.87
CA HIS A 326 -25.52 7.21 -6.05
C HIS A 326 -25.56 5.71 -5.80
N HIS A 327 -26.02 4.98 -6.81
CA HIS A 327 -26.15 3.53 -6.82
C HIS A 327 -25.44 2.97 -8.05
N PHE A 328 -24.66 1.91 -7.88
CA PHE A 328 -23.96 1.24 -8.97
C PHE A 328 -24.19 -0.27 -8.90
N GLU A 329 -24.43 -0.87 -10.05
CA GLU A 329 -24.55 -2.32 -10.24
C GLU A 329 -23.47 -2.77 -11.23
N PHE A 330 -22.82 -3.89 -10.93
CA PHE A 330 -21.87 -4.49 -11.84
C PHE A 330 -22.62 -5.29 -12.92
N ASP A 331 -22.30 -5.02 -14.18
CA ASP A 331 -22.89 -5.73 -15.30
C ASP A 331 -21.94 -6.80 -15.82
N ASP A 332 -22.21 -8.06 -15.50
CA ASP A 332 -21.40 -9.21 -15.92
C ASP A 332 -21.25 -9.31 -17.44
N GLU A 333 -22.27 -8.91 -18.21
CA GLU A 333 -22.23 -9.00 -19.67
C GLU A 333 -21.22 -8.03 -20.29
N SER A 334 -21.13 -6.79 -19.79
CA SER A 334 -20.17 -5.80 -20.28
C SER A 334 -18.89 -5.74 -19.45
N ASN A 335 -18.84 -6.40 -18.30
CA ASN A 335 -17.76 -6.33 -17.31
C ASN A 335 -17.46 -4.87 -16.92
N GLN A 336 -18.52 -4.07 -16.70
CA GLN A 336 -18.48 -2.66 -16.34
C GLN A 336 -19.47 -2.34 -15.23
N TRP A 337 -19.15 -1.34 -14.42
CA TRP A 337 -20.09 -0.73 -13.48
C TRP A 337 -21.10 0.17 -14.22
N LYS A 338 -22.38 0.00 -13.92
CA LYS A 338 -23.47 0.85 -14.40
C LYS A 338 -24.04 1.66 -13.24
N GLU A 339 -24.13 2.96 -13.42
CA GLU A 339 -24.86 3.82 -12.49
C GLU A 339 -26.37 3.64 -12.68
N LEU A 340 -27.09 3.39 -11.59
CA LEU A 340 -28.54 3.28 -11.58
C LEU A 340 -29.14 4.67 -11.35
N VAL A 341 -29.54 5.34 -12.43
CA VAL A 341 -30.22 6.64 -12.35
C VAL A 341 -31.69 6.41 -11.98
N GLU A 342 -32.15 7.01 -10.88
CA GLU A 342 -33.58 7.01 -10.55
C GLU A 342 -34.37 7.71 -11.67
N LYS A 343 -35.42 7.03 -12.16
CA LYS A 343 -36.40 7.61 -13.09
C LYS A 343 -37.44 8.45 -12.38
#